data_AF-A0A838KYD4-F1
#
_entry.id   AF-A0A838KYD4-F1
#
_cell.length_a   1.000
_cell.length_b   1.000
_cell.length_c   1.000
_cell.angle_alpha   90.00
_cell.angle_beta   90.00
_cell.angle_gamma   90.00
#
_symmetry.space_group_name_H-M   'P 1'
#
loop_
_entity.id
_entity.type
_entity.pdbx_description
1 polymer ?
#
loop_
_entity_poly.entity_id
_entity_poly.type
_entity_poly.pdbx_seq_one_letter_code
_entity_poly.pdbx_strand_id
1 'polypeptide(L)'
;AKKTYYYSPQEDEWSAALVANIGRKAKSLGWEADIDKDLEGAWMRPYRVKAADQKILRFKQTVIKGWTGLYETNLPEPYFRLAYDTGFGSKNPQGFGMIGVINGR
;
A
#
# COMPACT_ATOMS: atom_id res chain seq x y z
N ALA A 1 0.55 -17.56 19.65
CA ALA A 1 0.39 -17.49 18.18
C ALA A 1 0.52 -16.03 17.72
N LYS A 2 1.41 -15.73 16.77
CA LYS A 2 1.58 -14.36 16.23
C LYS A 2 0.37 -14.04 15.34
N LYS A 3 -0.56 -13.22 15.84
CA LYS A 3 -1.68 -12.72 15.03
C LYS A 3 -1.15 -11.58 14.14
N THR A 4 -1.47 -11.64 12.85
CA THR A 4 -1.20 -10.52 11.95
C THR A 4 -2.28 -9.47 12.17
N TYR A 5 -1.87 -8.27 12.58
CA TYR A 5 -2.77 -7.12 12.63
C TYR A 5 -2.82 -6.48 11.23
N TYR A 6 -4.03 -6.26 10.72
CA TYR A 6 -4.27 -5.65 9.42
C TYR A 6 -4.86 -4.26 9.68
N TYR A 7 -4.04 -3.23 9.54
CA TYR A 7 -4.46 -1.85 9.72
C TYR A 7 -5.61 -1.48 8.78
N SER A 8 -6.55 -0.71 9.31
CA SER A 8 -7.59 0.00 8.57
C SER A 8 -6.99 1.25 7.90
N PRO A 9 -7.48 1.67 6.72
CA PRO A 9 -7.02 2.90 6.08
C PRO A 9 -7.22 4.18 6.90
N GLN A 10 -8.05 4.14 7.94
CA GLN A 10 -8.28 5.26 8.86
C GLN A 10 -7.26 5.32 10.01
N GLU A 11 -6.37 4.32 10.13
CA GLU A 11 -5.29 4.29 11.12
C GLU A 11 -4.01 4.89 10.50
N ASP A 12 -3.30 5.74 11.23
CA ASP A 12 -2.08 6.41 10.72
C ASP A 12 -0.97 5.40 10.37
N GLU A 13 -0.91 4.30 11.12
CA GLU A 13 0.01 3.19 10.88
C GLU A 13 -0.20 2.53 9.52
N TRP A 14 -1.39 2.64 8.92
CA TRP A 14 -1.66 2.12 7.59
C TRP A 14 -0.84 2.86 6.53
N SER A 15 -0.85 4.20 6.58
CA SER A 15 -0.06 5.05 5.67
C SER A 15 1.43 4.77 5.85
N ALA A 16 1.90 4.78 7.11
CA ALA A 16 3.31 4.50 7.42
C ALA A 16 3.75 3.10 6.95
N ALA A 17 2.93 2.07 7.14
CA ALA A 17 3.23 0.71 6.70
C ALA A 17 3.32 0.58 5.18
N LEU A 18 2.49 1.32 4.43
CA LEU A 18 2.52 1.37 2.96
C LEU A 18 3.75 2.10 2.44
N VAL A 19 4.05 3.28 2.96
CA VAL A 19 5.25 4.06 2.56
C VAL A 19 6.52 3.24 2.85
N ALA A 20 6.61 2.63 4.05
CA ALA A 20 7.73 1.77 4.39
C ALA A 20 7.81 0.51 3.50
N ASN A 21 6.68 -0.02 3.03
CA ASN A 21 6.66 -1.13 2.09
C ASN A 21 7.24 -0.73 0.73
N ILE A 22 6.88 0.45 0.20
CA ILE A 22 7.40 0.97 -1.06
C ILE A 22 8.92 1.18 -0.96
N GLY A 23 9.40 1.76 0.15
CA GLY A 23 10.85 1.90 0.39
C GLY A 23 11.60 0.56 0.44
N ARG A 24 11.01 -0.47 1.06
CA ARG A 24 11.58 -1.84 1.02
C ARG A 24 11.62 -2.43 -0.38
N LYS A 25 10.64 -2.13 -1.24
CA LYS A 25 10.63 -2.57 -2.63
C LYS A 25 11.76 -1.93 -3.44
N ALA A 26 11.95 -0.62 -3.30
CA ALA A 26 13.06 0.09 -3.94
C ALA A 26 14.41 -0.51 -3.54
N LYS A 27 14.64 -0.71 -2.24
CA LYS A 27 15.85 -1.40 -1.73
C LYS A 27 16.01 -2.80 -2.30
N SER A 28 14.94 -3.59 -2.39
CA SER A 28 15.00 -4.96 -2.94
C SER A 28 15.33 -5.02 -4.44
N LEU A 29 15.07 -3.93 -5.17
CA LEU A 29 15.43 -3.78 -6.57
C LEU A 29 16.84 -3.19 -6.76
N GLY A 30 17.58 -2.96 -5.67
CA GLY A 30 18.94 -2.44 -5.72
C GLY A 30 19.04 -0.94 -6.03
N TRP A 31 17.99 -0.16 -5.77
CA TRP A 31 18.06 1.30 -5.93
C TRP A 31 19.10 1.89 -4.97
N GLU A 32 19.97 2.75 -5.48
CA GLU A 32 20.83 3.62 -4.68
C GLU A 32 19.98 4.77 -4.11
N ALA A 33 19.19 4.47 -3.09
CA ALA A 33 18.19 5.37 -2.54
C ALA A 33 18.36 5.58 -1.04
N ASP A 34 18.29 6.84 -0.61
CA ASP A 34 18.14 7.19 0.80
C ASP A 34 16.64 7.26 1.10
N ILE A 35 16.05 6.11 1.45
CA ILE A 35 14.59 5.98 1.61
C ILE A 35 14.01 6.96 2.62
N ASP A 36 14.75 7.31 3.68
CA ASP A 36 14.25 8.19 4.73
C ASP A 36 14.13 9.62 4.20
N LYS A 37 15.11 10.05 3.39
CA LYS A 37 15.08 11.35 2.71
C LYS A 37 14.12 11.36 1.52
N ASP A 38 14.16 10.33 0.69
CA ASP A 38 13.43 10.25 -0.57
C ASP A 38 11.92 10.17 -0.35
N LEU A 39 11.48 9.49 0.71
CA LEU A 39 10.07 9.36 1.09
C LEU A 39 9.67 10.32 2.21
N GLU A 40 10.48 11.34 2.50
CA GLU A 40 10.11 12.38 3.47
C GLU A 40 8.81 13.07 3.03
N GLY A 41 7.84 13.12 3.95
CA GLY A 41 6.51 13.69 3.66
C GLY A 41 5.63 12.84 2.73
N ALA A 42 6.05 11.62 2.36
CA ALA A 42 5.21 10.71 1.59
C ALA A 42 4.06 10.17 2.44
N TRP A 43 2.88 10.01 1.82
CA TRP A 43 1.70 9.46 2.50
C TRP A 43 0.70 8.85 1.53
N MET A 44 -0.15 7.97 2.06
CA MET A 44 -1.39 7.53 1.42
C MET A 44 -2.55 7.67 2.39
N ARG A 45 -3.69 8.14 1.90
CA ARG A 45 -4.90 8.31 2.73
C ARG A 45 -6.17 7.87 2.00
N PRO A 46 -7.18 7.40 2.73
CA PRO A 46 -8.48 7.10 2.14
C PRO A 46 -9.14 8.39 1.64
N TYR A 47 -9.68 8.35 0.41
CA TYR A 47 -10.47 9.44 -0.16
C TYR A 47 -11.97 9.09 -0.17
N ARG A 48 -12.33 7.93 -0.73
CA ARG A 48 -13.68 7.36 -0.67
C ARG A 48 -13.60 5.88 -0.34
N VAL A 49 -13.44 5.61 0.95
CA VAL A 49 -13.36 4.27 1.53
C VAL A 49 -14.38 4.16 2.65
N LYS A 50 -15.22 3.13 2.59
CA LYS A 50 -16.26 2.82 3.59
C LYS A 50 -15.99 1.45 4.21
N ALA A 51 -16.65 1.13 5.32
CA ALA A 51 -16.52 -0.18 5.96
C ALA A 51 -16.82 -1.36 5.00
N ALA A 52 -17.76 -1.18 4.06
CA ALA A 52 -18.10 -2.18 3.05
C ALA A 52 -16.96 -2.45 2.04
N ASP A 53 -15.97 -1.57 1.95
CA ASP A 53 -14.78 -1.76 1.13
C ASP A 53 -13.75 -2.70 1.77
N GLN A 54 -13.90 -3.04 3.06
CA GLN A 54 -13.10 -4.10 3.65
C GLN A 54 -13.48 -5.45 3.03
N LYS A 55 -12.48 -6.16 2.52
CA LYS A 55 -12.62 -7.52 2.00
C LYS A 55 -11.84 -8.48 2.88
N ILE A 56 -12.53 -9.53 3.34
CA ILE A 56 -11.92 -10.62 4.10
C ILE A 56 -11.87 -11.84 3.19
N LEU A 57 -10.66 -12.28 2.86
CA LEU A 57 -10.42 -13.42 1.99
C LEU A 57 -9.80 -14.56 2.79
N ARG A 58 -10.28 -15.77 2.56
CA ARG A 58 -9.61 -17.00 3.00
C ARG A 58 -8.71 -17.46 1.87
N PHE A 59 -7.40 -17.28 2.03
CA PHE A 59 -6.40 -17.73 1.07
C PHE A 59 -5.60 -18.87 1.68
N LYS A 60 -5.76 -20.08 1.11
CA LYS A 60 -5.26 -21.33 1.70
C LYS A 60 -5.73 -21.44 3.16
N GLN A 61 -4.82 -21.57 4.13
CA GLN A 61 -5.14 -21.65 5.56
C GLN A 61 -4.99 -20.30 6.29
N THR A 62 -4.87 -19.17 5.57
CA THR A 62 -4.71 -17.85 6.18
C THR A 62 -5.89 -16.93 5.85
N VAL A 63 -6.34 -16.18 6.86
CA VAL A 63 -7.27 -15.07 6.67
C VAL A 63 -6.48 -13.81 6.33
N ILE A 64 -6.81 -13.20 5.20
CA ILE A 64 -6.27 -11.92 4.75
C ILE A 64 -7.40 -10.90 4.81
N LYS A 65 -7.13 -9.76 5.45
CA LYS A 65 -8.02 -8.59 5.40
C LYS A 65 -7.34 -7.55 4.52
N GLY A 66 -8.09 -7.02 3.56
CA GLY A 66 -7.66 -5.95 2.68
C GLY A 66 -8.77 -4.95 2.45
N TRP A 67 -8.48 -3.89 1.73
CA TRP A 67 -9.41 -2.79 1.50
C TRP A 67 -9.41 -2.40 0.02
N THR A 68 -10.62 -2.24 -0.53
CA THR A 68 -10.84 -1.58 -1.83
C THR A 68 -11.15 -0.09 -1.60
N GLY A 69 -11.49 0.64 -2.66
CA GLY A 69 -11.94 2.03 -2.59
C GLY A 69 -11.00 3.00 -3.29
N LEU A 70 -11.27 4.29 -3.10
CA LEU A 70 -10.47 5.37 -3.69
C LEU A 70 -9.54 5.98 -2.66
N TYR A 71 -8.31 6.22 -3.06
CA TYR A 71 -7.23 6.71 -2.23
C TYR A 71 -6.55 7.90 -2.91
N GLU A 72 -5.97 8.76 -2.09
CA GLU A 72 -5.04 9.79 -2.53
C GLU A 72 -3.65 9.45 -2.01
N THR A 73 -2.63 9.89 -2.73
CA THR A 73 -1.24 9.66 -2.36
C THR A 73 -0.41 10.90 -2.66
N ASN A 74 0.57 11.15 -1.79
CA ASN A 74 1.70 12.01 -2.08
C ASN A 74 2.93 11.11 -2.09
N LEU A 75 3.41 10.80 -3.29
CA LEU A 75 4.64 10.03 -3.49
C LEU A 75 5.49 10.75 -4.53
N PRO A 76 6.82 10.75 -4.38
CA PRO A 76 7.69 11.14 -5.47
C PRO A 76 7.44 10.23 -6.68
N GLU A 77 7.46 10.79 -7.89
CA GLU A 77 7.10 10.10 -9.14
C GLU A 77 7.80 8.73 -9.31
N PRO A 78 9.12 8.57 -9.06
CA PRO A 78 9.77 7.26 -9.20
C PRO A 78 9.15 6.18 -8.29
N TYR A 79 8.83 6.56 -7.04
CA TYR A 79 8.23 5.65 -6.06
C TYR A 79 6.77 5.35 -6.36
N PHE A 80 6.04 6.33 -6.89
CA PHE A 80 4.69 6.11 -7.39
C PHE A 80 4.69 5.08 -8.53
N ARG A 81 5.58 5.22 -9.51
CA ARG A 81 5.73 4.26 -10.62
C ARG A 81 6.08 2.87 -10.13
N LEU A 82 7.03 2.76 -9.21
CA LEU A 82 7.37 1.48 -8.57
C LEU A 82 6.14 0.83 -7.92
N ALA A 83 5.38 1.59 -7.14
CA ALA A 83 4.19 1.07 -6.47
C ALA A 83 3.05 0.77 -7.45
N TYR A 84 2.94 1.50 -8.56
CA TYR A 84 1.99 1.24 -9.63
C TYR A 84 2.29 -0.11 -10.31
N ASP A 85 3.54 -0.35 -10.67
CA ASP A 85 3.97 -1.55 -11.39
C ASP A 85 4.01 -2.80 -10.50
N THR A 86 4.35 -2.63 -9.21
CA THR A 86 4.52 -3.75 -8.27
C THR A 86 3.36 -3.91 -7.28
N GLY A 87 2.38 -3.02 -7.32
CA GLY A 87 1.28 -2.91 -6.36
C GLY A 87 1.65 -2.22 -5.04
N PHE A 88 0.64 -1.79 -4.30
CA PHE A 88 0.79 -1.25 -2.96
C PHE A 88 0.72 -2.35 -1.88
N GLY A 89 1.47 -2.18 -0.79
CA GLY A 89 1.41 -3.08 0.35
C GLY A 89 2.01 -4.47 0.09
N SER A 90 1.45 -5.48 0.75
CA SER A 90 2.03 -6.84 0.78
C SER A 90 1.26 -7.83 -0.09
N LYS A 91 1.86 -9.02 -0.29
CA LYS A 91 1.25 -10.15 -1.01
C LYS A 91 0.91 -9.85 -2.47
N ASN A 92 1.65 -8.95 -3.12
CA ASN A 92 1.39 -8.58 -4.52
C ASN A 92 1.42 -9.77 -5.49
N PRO A 93 2.35 -10.75 -5.38
CA PRO A 93 2.32 -11.96 -6.21
C PRO A 93 1.09 -12.86 -6.01
N GLN A 94 0.30 -12.63 -4.96
CA GLN A 94 -0.95 -13.35 -4.67
C GLN A 94 -2.19 -12.57 -5.15
N GLY A 95 -2.00 -11.49 -5.92
CA GLY A 95 -3.09 -10.71 -6.52
C GLY A 95 -3.60 -9.54 -5.69
N PHE A 96 -2.77 -8.98 -4.79
CA PHE A 96 -3.15 -7.86 -3.92
C PHE A 96 -2.43 -6.56 -4.28
N GLY A 97 -3.08 -5.43 -4.02
CA GLY A 97 -2.43 -4.11 -4.03
C GLY A 97 -2.33 -3.43 -5.40
N MET A 98 -2.79 -4.05 -6.48
CA MET A 98 -2.84 -3.37 -7.78
C MET A 98 -3.87 -2.24 -7.77
N ILE A 99 -3.53 -1.12 -8.40
CA ILE A 99 -4.39 0.06 -8.49
C ILE A 99 -4.63 0.45 -9.95
N GLY A 100 -5.69 1.22 -10.17
CA GLY A 100 -5.86 2.02 -11.37
C GLY A 100 -5.70 3.51 -11.02
N VAL A 101 -5.19 4.30 -11.97
CA VAL A 101 -5.18 5.76 -11.85
C VAL A 101 -6.49 6.30 -12.42
N ILE A 102 -7.14 7.19 -11.68
CA ILE A 102 -8.38 7.83 -12.10
C ILE A 102 -8.04 9.27 -12.49
N ASN A 103 -8.26 9.61 -13.75
CA ASN A 103 -8.23 11.01 -14.18
C ASN A 103 -9.55 11.65 -13.75
N GLY A 104 -9.47 12.70 -12.92
CA GLY A 104 -10.65 13.45 -12.50
C GLY A 104 -11.38 14.05 -13.70
N ARG A 105 -12.58 13.52 -13.98
CA ARG A 105 -13.66 14.22 -14.67
C ARG A 105 -14.89 14.15 -13.78
#